data_AF-A0A523YKC2-F1
#
_entry.id   AF-A0A523YKC2-F1
#
_cell.length_a   1.000
_cell.length_b   1.000
_cell.length_c   1.000
_cell.angle_alpha   90.00
_cell.angle_beta   90.00
_cell.angle_gamma   90.00
#
_symmetry.space_group_name_H-M   'P 1'
#
loop_
_entity.id
_entity.type
_entity.pdbx_description
1 polymer ?
#
loop_
_entity_poly.entity_id
_entity_poly.type
_entity_poly.pdbx_seq_one_letter_code
_entity_poly.pdbx_strand_id
1 'polypeptide(L)' 'ISDDEGIKEDMPAWCKRTGNEFLRIEEGEGEYRVYVRKLK' A
#
# COMPACT_ATOMS: atom_id res chain seq x y z
N ILE A 1 -2.97 5.54 -5.58
CA ILE A 1 -3.69 4.60 -6.47
C ILE A 1 -2.64 4.10 -7.45
N SER A 2 -2.59 2.81 -7.72
CA SER A 2 -1.60 2.18 -8.60
C SER A 2 -2.33 1.19 -9.49
N ASP A 3 -1.96 1.05 -10.74
CA ASP A 3 -2.41 0.02 -11.67
C ASP A 3 -1.45 -1.19 -11.69
N ASP A 4 -0.26 -1.02 -11.09
CA ASP A 4 0.77 -2.04 -11.00
C ASP A 4 0.46 -3.08 -9.89
N GLU A 5 0.48 -4.36 -10.24
CA GLU A 5 0.24 -5.47 -9.29
C GLU A 5 1.36 -5.60 -8.24
N GLY A 6 2.58 -5.18 -8.56
CA GLY A 6 3.73 -5.20 -7.63
C GLY A 6 3.52 -4.32 -6.40
N ILE A 7 2.59 -3.35 -6.46
CA ILE A 7 2.22 -2.50 -5.33
C ILE A 7 1.74 -3.29 -4.11
N LYS A 8 1.21 -4.52 -4.32
CA LYS A 8 0.76 -5.43 -3.27
C LYS A 8 1.89 -5.84 -2.33
N GLU A 9 3.10 -5.98 -2.87
CA GLU A 9 4.30 -6.38 -2.13
C GLU A 9 5.14 -5.17 -1.72
N ASP A 10 5.23 -4.17 -2.58
CA ASP A 10 6.02 -2.96 -2.33
C ASP A 10 5.48 -2.12 -1.18
N MET A 11 4.16 -1.96 -1.05
CA MET A 11 3.59 -1.12 0.00
C MET A 11 3.80 -1.64 1.42
N PRO A 12 3.57 -2.93 1.72
CA PRO A 12 3.97 -3.51 3.00
C PRO A 12 5.46 -3.38 3.29
N ALA A 13 6.32 -3.59 2.27
CA ALA A 13 7.77 -3.47 2.42
C ALA A 13 8.21 -2.03 2.71
N TRP A 14 7.65 -1.05 1.99
CA TRP A 14 7.90 0.37 2.21
C TRP A 14 7.41 0.82 3.58
N CYS A 15 6.23 0.37 4.02
CA CYS A 15 5.69 0.67 5.34
C CYS A 15 6.64 0.19 6.45
N LYS A 16 7.13 -1.05 6.36
CA LYS A 16 8.13 -1.59 7.29
C LYS A 16 9.43 -0.76 7.34
N ARG A 17 9.91 -0.29 6.18
CA ARG A 17 11.15 0.52 6.09
C ARG A 17 10.99 1.93 6.63
N THR A 18 9.82 2.52 6.46
CA THR A 18 9.54 3.91 6.84
C THR A 18 8.93 4.04 8.24
N GLY A 19 8.52 2.92 8.85
CA GLY A 19 7.78 2.92 10.10
C GLY A 19 6.32 3.32 9.95
N ASN A 20 5.80 3.35 8.72
CA ASN A 20 4.38 3.57 8.47
C ASN A 20 3.59 2.29 8.75
N GLU A 21 2.31 2.45 9.11
CA GLU A 21 1.40 1.33 9.33
C GLU A 21 0.61 1.05 8.05
N PHE A 22 0.80 -0.15 7.52
CA PHE A 22 0.02 -0.63 6.39
C PHE A 22 -1.35 -1.11 6.90
N LEU A 23 -2.44 -0.52 6.38
CA LEU A 23 -3.80 -0.88 6.80
C LEU A 23 -4.39 -1.98 5.91
N ARG A 24 -4.54 -1.68 4.61
CA ARG A 24 -5.16 -2.57 3.62
C ARG A 24 -4.91 -2.10 2.19
N ILE A 25 -5.11 -3.01 1.24
CA ILE A 25 -5.21 -2.69 -0.19
C ILE A 25 -6.62 -3.07 -0.65
N GLU A 26 -7.26 -2.19 -1.40
CA GLU A 26 -8.47 -2.49 -2.17
C GLU A 26 -8.13 -2.63 -3.64
N GLU A 27 -8.57 -3.73 -4.23
CA GLU A 27 -8.52 -3.97 -5.68
C GLU A 27 -9.88 -3.57 -6.27
N GLY A 28 -9.87 -2.53 -7.10
CA GLY A 28 -11.05 -2.02 -7.82
C GLY A 28 -11.00 -2.36 -9.31
N GLU A 29 -11.64 -1.54 -10.13
CA GLU A 29 -11.71 -1.66 -11.61
C GLU A 29 -10.34 -1.49 -12.30
N GLY A 30 -9.39 -2.38 -12.03
CA GLY A 30 -8.01 -2.29 -12.52
C GLY A 30 -7.11 -1.36 -11.71
N GLU A 31 -7.57 -0.89 -10.54
CA GLU A 31 -6.82 0.03 -9.70
C GLU A 31 -6.64 -0.52 -8.28
N TYR A 32 -5.41 -0.43 -7.78
CA TYR A 32 -5.00 -0.73 -6.41
C TYR A 32 -5.02 0.53 -5.56
N ARG A 33 -5.90 0.54 -4.56
CA ARG A 33 -5.98 1.59 -3.54
C ARG A 33 -5.34 1.10 -2.26
N VAL A 34 -4.15 1.63 -1.98
CA VAL A 34 -3.40 1.31 -0.78
C VAL A 34 -3.75 2.32 0.32
N TYR A 35 -4.14 1.82 1.48
CA TYR A 35 -4.39 2.62 2.66
C TYR A 35 -3.23 2.44 3.64
N VAL A 36 -2.53 3.54 3.92
CA VAL A 36 -1.44 3.60 4.88
C VAL A 36 -1.72 4.66 5.92
N ARG A 37 -1.41 4.35 7.17
CA ARG A 37 -1.44 5.29 8.28
C ARG A 37 -0.03 5.74 8.56
N LYS A 38 0.20 7.05 8.47
CA LYS A 38 1.46 7.67 8.85
C LYS A 38 1.57 7.69 10.38
N LEU A 39 2.48 6.91 10.93
CA LEU A 39 2.89 7.01 12.33
C LEU A 39 3.95 8.13 12.38
N LYS A 40 3.64 9.16 13.17
CA LYS A 40 4.38 10.43 13.21
C LYS A 40 5.51 10.36 14.23
#